data_AF-A0AA39WL85-F1
#
_entry.id   AF-A0AA39WL85-F1
#
_cell.length_a   1.000
_cell.length_b   1.000
_cell.length_c   1.000
_cell.angle_alpha   90.00
_cell.angle_beta   90.00
_cell.angle_gamma   90.00
#
_symmetry.space_group_name_H-M   'P 1'
#
loop_
_entity.id
_entity.type
_entity.pdbx_description
1 polymer ?
#
loop_
_entity_poly.entity_id
_entity_poly.type
_entity_poly.pdbx_seq_one_letter_code
_entity_poly.pdbx_strand_id
1 'polypeptide(L)'
;MGRLEENGPCFVTPDSNSTVLNPWRWNNEVNMLYIDQPTQVGFSFDTLTNVTTYGTPVLDKTTYDTLLSTPLSHGPLLSHFPCESIFATYEAPIANALSSSGRAYYDIAHSTFDPFPPPHLYGYLTNSHVLSTLGSPVNYTGVSNAVNTAFERTFDWYRGGYLEDIAYLLGRNVSVHLIYGDRDTACN
;
A
#
# COMPACT_ATOMS: atom_id res chain seq x y z
N MET A 1 2.20 -5.21 -6.56
CA MET A 1 1.81 -5.17 -7.99
C MET A 1 3.00 -5.12 -8.97
N GLY A 2 4.21 -4.69 -8.58
CA GLY A 2 5.36 -4.58 -9.50
C GLY A 2 5.68 -5.76 -10.44
N ARG A 3 5.95 -6.96 -9.91
CA ARG A 3 6.56 -8.05 -10.70
C ARG A 3 5.68 -8.58 -11.84
N LEU A 4 4.37 -8.64 -11.65
CA LEU A 4 3.45 -9.34 -12.56
C LEU A 4 2.47 -8.41 -13.29
N GLU A 5 2.44 -7.14 -12.93
CA GLU A 5 1.50 -6.16 -13.51
C GLU A 5 2.20 -4.90 -14.06
N GLU A 6 3.49 -4.70 -13.79
CA GLU A 6 4.22 -3.50 -14.23
C GLU A 6 5.46 -3.84 -15.07
N ASN A 7 6.63 -4.00 -14.45
CA ASN A 7 7.93 -4.00 -15.13
C ASN A 7 8.68 -5.33 -15.06
N GLY A 8 8.08 -6.35 -14.47
CA GLY A 8 8.70 -7.65 -14.34
C GLY A 8 8.66 -8.49 -15.62
N PRO A 9 9.09 -9.76 -15.53
CA PRO A 9 9.40 -10.57 -16.70
C PRO A 9 8.18 -10.95 -17.53
N CYS A 10 6.99 -11.00 -16.94
CA CYS A 10 5.77 -11.45 -17.59
C CYS A 10 4.54 -10.79 -16.99
N PHE A 11 3.45 -10.80 -17.76
CA PHE A 11 2.11 -10.42 -17.32
C PHE A 11 1.23 -11.66 -17.18
N VAL A 12 0.35 -11.66 -16.18
CA VAL A 12 -0.69 -12.68 -16.03
C VAL A 12 -1.75 -12.51 -17.12
N THR A 13 -2.12 -13.60 -17.78
CA THR A 13 -3.13 -13.58 -18.85
C THR A 13 -4.56 -13.59 -18.29
N PRO A 14 -5.59 -13.24 -19.10
CA PRO A 14 -6.98 -13.17 -18.63
C PRO A 14 -7.57 -14.48 -18.07
N ASP A 15 -6.98 -15.62 -18.42
CA ASP A 15 -7.33 -16.93 -17.87
C ASP A 15 -6.90 -17.12 -16.41
N SER A 16 -6.14 -16.18 -15.85
CA SER A 16 -5.57 -16.25 -14.49
C SER A 16 -4.77 -17.54 -14.25
N ASN A 17 -4.20 -18.14 -15.29
CA ASN A 17 -3.54 -19.43 -15.22
C ASN A 17 -2.21 -19.47 -15.98
N SER A 18 -2.07 -18.66 -17.03
CA SER A 18 -0.82 -18.54 -17.77
C SER A 18 -0.21 -17.14 -17.67
N THR A 19 1.00 -16.98 -18.21
CA THR A 19 1.69 -15.69 -18.28
C THR A 19 2.26 -15.47 -19.66
N VAL A 20 2.28 -14.22 -20.12
CA VAL A 20 2.91 -13.80 -21.37
C VAL A 20 4.17 -12.98 -21.08
N LEU A 21 5.21 -13.20 -21.87
CA LEU A 21 6.48 -12.49 -21.73
C LEU A 21 6.28 -10.98 -21.89
N ASN A 22 6.79 -10.19 -20.96
CA ASN A 22 6.84 -8.74 -21.09
C ASN A 22 8.05 -8.37 -21.98
N PRO A 23 7.84 -7.79 -23.18
CA PRO A 23 8.95 -7.40 -24.04
C PRO A 23 9.79 -6.27 -23.41
N TRP A 24 9.19 -5.43 -22.57
CA TRP A 24 9.80 -4.25 -21.92
C TRP A 24 10.20 -4.50 -20.47
N ARG A 25 10.37 -5.77 -20.09
CA ARG A 25 10.81 -6.16 -18.74
C ARG A 25 12.15 -5.54 -18.39
N TRP A 26 12.27 -4.98 -17.19
CA TRP A 26 13.52 -4.35 -16.75
C TRP A 26 14.63 -5.35 -16.51
N ASN A 27 14.27 -6.60 -16.21
CA ASN A 27 15.25 -7.66 -16.01
C ASN A 27 15.95 -8.14 -17.31
N ASN A 28 15.76 -7.42 -18.44
CA ASN A 28 16.60 -7.58 -19.63
C ASN A 28 18.04 -7.10 -19.38
N GLU A 29 18.21 -6.05 -18.59
CA GLU A 29 19.50 -5.36 -18.42
C GLU A 29 20.03 -5.44 -16.98
N VAL A 30 19.17 -5.77 -16.02
CA VAL A 30 19.51 -5.78 -14.59
C VAL A 30 18.92 -6.99 -13.85
N ASN A 31 19.47 -7.29 -12.67
CA ASN A 31 18.85 -8.24 -11.75
C ASN A 31 17.84 -7.48 -10.89
N MET A 32 16.55 -7.84 -11.02
CA MET A 32 15.45 -7.21 -10.28
C MET A 32 15.10 -8.05 -9.04
N LEU A 33 15.14 -7.44 -7.85
CA LEU A 33 14.61 -8.02 -6.62
C LEU A 33 13.27 -7.37 -6.29
N TYR A 34 12.22 -8.17 -6.21
CA TYR A 34 10.89 -7.75 -5.78
C TYR A 34 10.67 -8.21 -4.34
N ILE A 35 10.20 -7.31 -3.48
CA ILE A 35 10.05 -7.57 -2.04
C ILE A 35 8.62 -7.22 -1.62
N ASP A 36 7.87 -8.22 -1.15
CA ASP A 36 6.60 -7.98 -0.48
C ASP A 36 6.89 -7.59 0.98
N GLN A 37 6.56 -6.36 1.35
CA GLN A 37 6.80 -5.80 2.69
C GLN A 37 5.55 -5.09 3.21
N PRO A 38 5.36 -5.03 4.55
CA PRO A 38 6.08 -5.77 5.58
C PRO A 38 5.58 -7.23 5.69
N THR A 39 5.83 -7.90 6.82
CA THR A 39 5.18 -9.19 7.12
C THR A 39 3.66 -9.07 7.03
N GLN A 40 2.99 -10.14 6.61
CA GLN A 40 1.54 -10.23 6.37
C GLN A 40 1.04 -9.54 5.08
N VAL A 41 1.94 -9.06 4.22
CA VAL A 41 1.63 -8.60 2.85
C VAL A 41 2.14 -9.59 1.82
N GLY A 42 1.36 -9.83 0.77
CA GLY A 42 1.68 -10.77 -0.30
C GLY A 42 1.76 -12.19 0.23
N PHE A 43 2.94 -12.81 0.10
CA PHE A 43 3.25 -14.10 0.72
C PHE A 43 4.17 -13.99 1.95
N SER A 44 4.50 -12.76 2.39
CA SER A 44 5.35 -12.57 3.57
C SER A 44 4.58 -12.94 4.84
N PHE A 45 5.19 -13.77 5.68
CA PHE A 45 4.59 -14.23 6.94
C PHE A 45 5.62 -14.21 8.07
N ASP A 46 5.12 -14.20 9.29
CA ASP A 46 5.87 -14.36 10.52
C ASP A 46 5.23 -15.44 11.39
N THR A 47 5.93 -15.82 12.45
CA THR A 47 5.38 -16.68 13.50
C THR A 47 5.07 -15.84 14.71
N LEU A 48 3.89 -16.03 15.30
CA LEU A 48 3.49 -15.36 16.54
C LEU A 48 4.60 -15.52 17.58
N THR A 49 5.15 -14.38 17.98
CA THR A 49 6.19 -14.30 19.00
C THR A 49 5.61 -13.57 20.20
N ASN A 50 5.82 -14.10 21.40
CA ASN A 50 5.36 -13.43 22.62
C ASN A 50 6.11 -12.10 22.77
N VAL A 51 5.38 -10.99 22.76
CA VAL A 51 5.95 -9.65 22.99
C VAL A 51 5.29 -9.03 24.22
N THR A 52 6.10 -8.42 25.08
CA THR A 52 5.60 -7.57 26.18
C THR A 52 5.38 -6.18 25.62
N THR A 53 4.13 -5.81 25.38
CA THR A 53 3.79 -4.42 25.01
C THR A 53 3.69 -3.58 26.28
N TYR A 54 4.34 -2.41 26.31
CA TYR A 54 3.99 -1.36 27.27
C TYR A 54 2.62 -0.82 26.87
N GLY A 55 1.55 -1.44 27.37
CA GLY A 55 0.21 -0.96 27.11
C GLY A 55 -0.02 0.38 27.81
N THR A 56 -0.30 1.42 27.04
CA THR A 56 -1.48 2.21 27.43
C THR A 56 -2.66 1.22 27.44
N PRO A 57 -3.54 1.27 28.45
CA PRO A 57 -4.60 0.28 28.58
C PRO A 57 -5.39 0.21 27.29
N VAL A 58 -5.59 -1.01 26.77
CA VAL A 58 -6.50 -1.28 25.67
C VAL A 58 -7.82 -0.60 26.03
N LEU A 59 -8.18 0.45 25.30
CA LEU A 59 -9.49 1.05 25.45
C LEU A 59 -10.49 -0.05 25.10
N ASP A 60 -11.25 -0.44 26.12
CA ASP A 60 -12.40 -1.31 25.97
C ASP A 60 -13.28 -0.79 24.82
N LYS A 61 -13.83 -1.70 24.02
CA LYS A 61 -14.75 -1.40 22.90
C LYS A 61 -15.81 -0.35 23.28
N THR A 62 -16.32 -0.42 24.51
CA THR A 62 -17.28 0.54 25.07
C THR A 62 -16.69 1.94 25.21
N THR A 63 -15.41 2.06 25.57
CA THR A 63 -14.69 3.34 25.66
C THR A 63 -14.40 3.91 24.27
N TYR A 64 -14.08 3.06 23.28
CA TYR A 64 -13.92 3.45 21.87
C TYR A 64 -15.24 3.96 21.27
N ASP A 65 -16.34 3.24 21.46
CA ASP A 65 -17.67 3.63 20.99
C ASP A 65 -18.16 4.91 21.65
N THR A 66 -17.77 5.16 22.91
CA THR A 66 -18.10 6.41 23.63
C THR A 66 -17.34 7.61 23.03
N LEU A 67 -16.05 7.46 22.71
CA LEU A 67 -15.24 8.52 22.08
C LEU A 67 -15.70 8.88 20.65
N LEU A 68 -16.27 7.91 19.92
CA LEU A 68 -16.90 8.13 18.61
C LEU A 68 -18.29 8.76 18.68
N SER A 69 -18.94 8.74 19.84
CA SER A 69 -20.31 9.23 20.03
C SER A 69 -20.41 10.64 20.65
N THR A 70 -19.30 11.19 21.16
CA THR A 70 -19.27 12.56 21.70
C THR A 70 -19.29 13.58 20.56
N PRO A 71 -20.32 14.44 20.44
CA PRO A 71 -20.36 15.44 19.39
C PRO A 71 -19.30 16.52 19.63
N LEU A 72 -18.52 16.84 18.60
CA LEU A 72 -17.51 17.90 18.61
C LEU A 72 -18.19 19.27 18.79
N SER A 73 -18.37 19.69 20.04
CA SER A 73 -18.82 21.05 20.34
C SER A 73 -17.69 22.02 20.03
N HIS A 74 -17.93 22.88 19.05
CA HIS A 74 -17.01 23.93 18.63
C HIS A 74 -16.85 24.95 19.77
N GLY A 75 -15.75 24.84 20.52
CA GLY A 75 -15.31 25.78 21.55
C GLY A 75 -13.99 26.46 21.15
N PRO A 76 -13.72 27.68 21.63
CA PRO A 76 -12.72 28.55 21.02
C PRO A 76 -11.29 28.23 21.49
N LEU A 77 -10.38 28.16 20.51
CA LEU A 77 -8.93 28.38 20.60
C LEU A 77 -8.21 27.72 21.78
N LEU A 78 -8.06 26.39 21.70
CA LEU A 78 -6.89 25.69 22.23
C LEU A 78 -6.14 25.06 21.05
N SER A 79 -4.82 25.17 21.05
CA SER A 79 -3.85 24.69 20.06
C SER A 79 -3.76 23.17 19.96
N HIS A 80 -4.91 22.51 19.95
CA HIS A 80 -5.08 21.09 19.72
C HIS A 80 -5.76 20.99 18.35
N PHE A 81 -4.97 20.95 17.27
CA PHE A 81 -5.48 20.31 16.06
C PHE A 81 -5.87 18.90 16.51
N PRO A 82 -7.16 18.53 16.55
CA PRO A 82 -7.48 17.14 16.69
C PRO A 82 -6.78 16.44 15.54
N CYS A 83 -6.15 15.30 15.81
CA CYS A 83 -5.70 14.37 14.80
C CYS A 83 -6.94 13.81 14.05
N GLU A 84 -7.71 14.67 13.38
CA GLU A 84 -8.34 14.26 12.14
C GLU A 84 -7.18 13.76 11.29
N SER A 85 -7.28 12.51 10.84
CA SER A 85 -6.21 11.88 10.08
C SER A 85 -5.83 12.87 8.97
N ILE A 86 -4.53 13.12 8.79
CA ILE A 86 -4.04 13.99 7.70
C ILE A 86 -4.64 13.53 6.35
N PHE A 87 -5.01 12.26 6.23
CA PHE A 87 -5.87 11.74 5.17
C PHE A 87 -7.19 12.50 4.99
N ALA A 88 -7.99 12.71 6.05
CA ALA A 88 -9.24 13.45 6.00
C ALA A 88 -9.05 14.91 5.58
N THR A 89 -7.92 15.53 5.95
CA THR A 89 -7.66 16.94 5.66
C THR A 89 -7.08 17.17 4.26
N TYR A 90 -6.21 16.29 3.77
CA TYR A 90 -5.42 16.52 2.55
C TYR A 90 -5.76 15.56 1.40
N GLU A 91 -5.97 14.27 1.69
CA GLU A 91 -6.22 13.25 0.65
C GLU A 91 -7.70 13.14 0.28
N ALA A 92 -8.58 13.11 1.28
CA ALA A 92 -10.01 12.92 1.08
C ALA A 92 -10.65 13.97 0.16
N PRO A 93 -10.29 15.27 0.22
CA PRO A 93 -10.81 16.26 -0.72
C PRO A 93 -10.44 15.95 -2.18
N ILE A 94 -9.20 15.52 -2.42
CA ILE A 94 -8.70 15.20 -3.76
C ILE A 94 -9.38 13.94 -4.29
N ALA A 95 -9.41 12.88 -3.49
CA ALA A 95 -10.10 11.64 -3.84
C ALA A 95 -11.59 11.86 -4.15
N ASN A 96 -12.28 12.68 -3.35
CA ASN A 96 -13.69 13.03 -3.57
C ASN A 96 -13.88 13.86 -4.84
N ALA A 97 -13.01 14.85 -5.09
CA ALA A 97 -13.06 15.65 -6.31
C ALA A 97 -12.87 14.78 -7.57
N LEU A 98 -11.89 13.88 -7.56
CA LEU A 98 -11.63 12.95 -8.65
C LEU A 98 -12.82 12.02 -8.87
N SER A 99 -13.30 11.38 -7.80
CA SER A 99 -14.46 10.48 -7.86
C SER A 99 -15.72 11.18 -8.39
N SER A 100 -16.00 12.41 -7.95
CA SER A 100 -17.18 13.17 -8.42
C SER A 100 -17.07 13.59 -9.89
N SER A 101 -15.85 13.75 -10.40
CA SER A 101 -15.57 14.00 -11.81
C SER A 101 -15.57 12.73 -12.68
N GLY A 102 -15.77 11.54 -12.07
CA GLY A 102 -15.74 10.25 -12.73
C GLY A 102 -14.34 9.75 -13.10
N ARG A 103 -13.29 10.33 -12.51
CA ARG A 103 -11.87 10.03 -12.78
C ARG A 103 -11.26 9.18 -11.67
N ALA A 104 -10.42 8.21 -12.04
CA ALA A 104 -9.77 7.32 -11.10
C ALA A 104 -8.67 8.05 -10.29
N TYR A 105 -8.46 7.59 -9.06
CA TYR A 105 -7.50 8.19 -8.12
C TYR A 105 -6.02 7.88 -8.46
N TYR A 106 -5.77 6.73 -9.11
CA TYR A 106 -4.41 6.31 -9.49
C TYR A 106 -4.04 6.61 -10.96
N ASP A 107 -5.02 7.03 -11.77
CA ASP A 107 -4.80 7.55 -13.12
C ASP A 107 -5.95 8.49 -13.50
N ILE A 108 -5.68 9.79 -13.57
CA ILE A 108 -6.69 10.82 -13.86
C ILE A 108 -7.32 10.66 -15.26
N ALA A 109 -6.68 9.94 -16.18
CA ALA A 109 -7.22 9.66 -17.51
C ALA A 109 -8.19 8.48 -17.54
N HIS A 110 -8.20 7.63 -16.50
CA HIS A 110 -9.10 6.49 -16.38
C HIS A 110 -10.41 6.86 -15.68
N SER A 111 -11.47 6.09 -15.98
CA SER A 111 -12.73 6.20 -15.25
C SER A 111 -12.62 5.52 -13.89
N THR A 112 -13.35 6.01 -12.88
CA THR A 112 -13.49 5.32 -11.58
C THR A 112 -14.02 3.89 -11.68
N PHE A 113 -14.71 3.55 -12.77
CA PHE A 113 -15.27 2.20 -12.99
C PHE A 113 -14.37 1.30 -13.85
N ASP A 114 -13.19 1.78 -14.24
CA ASP A 114 -12.23 0.96 -14.97
C ASP A 114 -11.49 0.02 -14.02
N PRO A 115 -11.64 -1.31 -14.15
CA PRO A 115 -10.94 -2.27 -13.30
C PRO A 115 -9.49 -2.44 -13.77
N PHE A 116 -8.71 -1.35 -13.80
CA PHE A 116 -7.31 -1.36 -14.18
C PHE A 116 -6.38 -1.33 -12.94
N PRO A 117 -5.32 -2.16 -12.90
CA PRO A 117 -5.08 -3.28 -13.81
C PRO A 117 -6.15 -4.38 -13.63
N PRO A 118 -6.46 -5.16 -14.68
CA PRO A 118 -7.42 -6.26 -14.59
C PRO A 118 -7.05 -7.26 -13.48
N PRO A 119 -8.00 -7.76 -12.68
CA PRO A 119 -7.73 -8.50 -11.44
C PRO A 119 -7.26 -9.95 -11.65
N HIS A 120 -6.71 -10.28 -12.82
CA HIS A 120 -6.26 -11.63 -13.17
C HIS A 120 -5.14 -12.14 -12.26
N LEU A 121 -4.31 -11.22 -11.74
CA LEU A 121 -3.24 -11.55 -10.81
C LEU A 121 -3.76 -12.30 -9.58
N TYR A 122 -4.88 -11.87 -8.99
CA TYR A 122 -5.44 -12.50 -7.81
C TYR A 122 -5.89 -13.95 -8.06
N GLY A 123 -6.44 -14.22 -9.24
CA GLY A 123 -6.76 -15.58 -9.67
C GLY A 123 -5.51 -16.44 -9.87
N TYR A 124 -4.46 -15.86 -10.47
CA TYR A 124 -3.20 -16.57 -10.71
C TYR A 124 -2.48 -16.93 -9.41
N LEU A 125 -2.43 -16.02 -8.45
CA LEU A 125 -1.78 -16.24 -7.15
C LEU A 125 -2.60 -17.09 -6.18
N THR A 126 -3.81 -17.53 -6.56
CA THR A 126 -4.62 -18.50 -5.80
C THR A 126 -4.66 -19.88 -6.45
N ASN A 127 -4.05 -20.04 -7.63
CA ASN A 127 -3.97 -21.32 -8.33
C ASN A 127 -3.11 -22.32 -7.56
N SER A 128 -3.60 -23.55 -7.40
CA SER A 128 -2.92 -24.60 -6.63
C SER A 128 -1.55 -24.97 -7.18
N HIS A 129 -1.38 -25.00 -8.51
CA HIS A 129 -0.07 -25.25 -9.11
C HIS A 129 0.88 -24.10 -8.76
N VAL A 130 0.45 -22.84 -8.92
CA VAL A 130 1.30 -21.67 -8.64
C VAL A 130 1.72 -21.66 -7.16
N LEU A 131 0.78 -21.87 -6.25
CA LEU A 131 1.06 -21.97 -4.81
C LEU A 131 2.04 -23.10 -4.49
N SER A 132 1.85 -24.28 -5.10
CA SER A 132 2.75 -25.42 -4.88
C SER A 132 4.17 -25.16 -5.41
N THR A 133 4.32 -24.42 -6.51
CA THR A 133 5.61 -24.03 -7.07
C THR A 133 6.31 -22.99 -6.21
N LEU A 134 5.56 -22.02 -5.66
CA LEU A 134 6.11 -20.99 -4.77
C LEU A 134 6.51 -21.57 -3.41
N GLY A 135 5.84 -22.63 -2.96
CA GLY A 135 6.09 -23.26 -1.65
C GLY A 135 5.72 -22.37 -0.48
N SER A 136 4.93 -21.31 -0.71
CA SER A 136 4.46 -20.42 0.35
C SER A 136 3.50 -21.17 1.28
N PRO A 137 3.68 -21.08 2.61
CA PRO A 137 2.76 -21.70 3.57
C PRO A 137 1.47 -20.87 3.78
N VAL A 138 1.39 -19.67 3.21
CA VAL A 138 0.26 -18.76 3.35
C VAL A 138 -0.34 -18.39 2.00
N ASN A 139 -1.62 -18.02 2.02
CA ASN A 139 -2.33 -17.48 0.87
C ASN A 139 -1.90 -16.05 0.59
N TYR A 140 -2.00 -15.64 -0.67
CA TYR A 140 -1.67 -14.28 -1.11
C TYR A 140 -2.63 -13.23 -0.53
N THR A 141 -2.09 -12.15 0.02
CA THR A 141 -2.85 -10.97 0.46
C THR A 141 -2.30 -9.69 -0.17
N GLY A 142 -3.00 -9.12 -1.16
CA GLY A 142 -2.51 -7.91 -1.83
C GLY A 142 -2.37 -6.69 -0.90
N VAL A 143 -3.22 -6.59 0.12
CA VAL A 143 -3.19 -5.55 1.15
C VAL A 143 -3.48 -6.18 2.52
N SER A 144 -2.80 -5.71 3.57
CA SER A 144 -3.08 -6.08 4.96
C SER A 144 -3.65 -4.90 5.74
N ASN A 145 -4.92 -5.01 6.13
CA ASN A 145 -5.59 -3.98 6.93
C ASN A 145 -4.96 -3.84 8.32
N ALA A 146 -4.52 -4.94 8.92
CA ALA A 146 -3.84 -4.91 10.22
C ALA A 146 -2.55 -4.09 10.15
N VAL A 147 -1.76 -4.28 9.09
CA VAL A 147 -0.54 -3.50 8.83
C VAL A 147 -0.90 -2.03 8.57
N ASN A 148 -1.89 -1.76 7.71
CA ASN A 148 -2.32 -0.40 7.39
C ASN A 148 -2.72 0.37 8.66
N THR A 149 -3.59 -0.21 9.50
CA THR A 149 -4.01 0.40 10.77
C THR A 149 -2.85 0.60 11.73
N ALA A 150 -1.87 -0.31 11.76
CA ALA A 150 -0.69 -0.14 12.60
C ALA A 150 0.13 1.08 12.17
N PHE A 151 0.42 1.22 10.87
CA PHE A 151 1.16 2.37 10.32
C PHE A 151 0.43 3.70 10.53
N GLU A 152 -0.90 3.71 10.39
CA GLU A 152 -1.72 4.90 10.66
C GLU A 152 -1.61 5.31 12.14
N ARG A 153 -1.75 4.36 13.07
CA ARG A 153 -1.71 4.63 14.52
C ARG A 153 -0.36 5.13 15.02
N THR A 154 0.73 4.76 14.35
CA THR A 154 2.08 5.17 14.68
C THR A 154 2.58 6.34 13.84
N PHE A 155 1.69 6.93 13.02
CA PHE A 155 1.96 8.07 12.13
C PHE A 155 3.18 7.85 11.22
N ASP A 156 3.41 6.60 10.80
CA ASP A 156 4.59 6.24 10.01
C ASP A 156 4.64 6.99 8.67
N TRP A 157 3.48 7.30 8.09
CA TRP A 157 3.37 8.08 6.84
C TRP A 157 4.00 9.48 6.93
N TYR A 158 4.12 10.05 8.14
CA TYR A 158 4.59 11.42 8.35
C TYR A 158 5.95 11.48 9.03
N ARG A 159 6.61 10.33 9.23
CA ARG A 159 7.99 10.33 9.74
C ARG A 159 8.90 11.03 8.72
N GLY A 160 9.85 11.82 9.21
CA GLY A 160 10.92 12.41 8.38
C GLY A 160 12.12 11.47 8.28
N GLY A 161 13.19 11.90 7.61
CA GLY A 161 14.43 11.12 7.47
C GLY A 161 14.60 10.49 6.08
N TYR A 162 13.54 10.43 5.27
CA TYR A 162 13.59 9.73 3.98
C TYR A 162 14.54 10.40 2.97
N LEU A 163 14.66 11.74 2.98
CA LEU A 163 15.61 12.44 2.12
C LEU A 163 17.05 12.20 2.56
N GLU A 164 17.28 12.11 3.87
CA GLU A 164 18.56 11.78 4.47
C GLU A 164 18.96 10.34 4.16
N ASP A 165 18.02 9.40 4.17
CA ASP A 165 18.25 8.00 3.78
C ASP A 165 18.63 7.88 2.29
N ILE A 166 17.97 8.65 1.42
CA ILE A 166 18.35 8.74 -0.01
C ILE A 166 19.76 9.33 -0.13
N ALA A 167 20.07 10.42 0.59
CA ALA A 167 21.39 11.02 0.57
C ALA A 167 22.47 10.05 1.08
N TYR A 168 22.16 9.24 2.09
CA TYR A 168 23.03 8.17 2.59
C TYR A 168 23.31 7.12 1.51
N LEU A 169 22.28 6.64 0.80
CA LEU A 169 22.45 5.68 -0.30
C LEU A 169 23.33 6.25 -1.42
N LEU A 170 23.07 7.49 -1.84
CA LEU A 170 23.86 8.17 -2.87
C LEU A 170 25.32 8.34 -2.43
N GLY A 171 25.57 8.70 -1.16
CA GLY A 171 26.91 8.79 -0.58
C GLY A 171 27.66 7.46 -0.52
N ARG A 172 26.95 6.34 -0.65
CA ARG A 172 27.50 4.97 -0.69
C ARG A 172 27.60 4.41 -2.12
N ASN A 173 27.46 5.28 -3.13
CA ASN A 173 27.49 4.93 -4.54
C ASN A 173 26.38 3.92 -4.94
N VAL A 174 25.23 3.99 -4.27
CA VAL A 174 24.02 3.28 -4.65
C VAL A 174 23.19 4.23 -5.52
N SER A 175 22.94 3.85 -6.77
CA SER A 175 22.07 4.62 -7.66
C SER A 175 20.61 4.49 -7.21
N VAL A 176 19.94 5.62 -7.04
CA VAL A 176 18.52 5.69 -6.69
C VAL A 176 17.76 6.24 -7.90
N HIS A 177 16.75 5.51 -8.36
CA HIS A 177 15.86 5.94 -9.43
C HIS A 177 14.45 6.12 -8.85
N LEU A 178 13.90 7.31 -8.99
CA LEU A 178 12.51 7.63 -8.63
C LEU A 178 11.72 7.78 -9.94
N ILE A 179 10.62 7.05 -10.07
CA ILE A 179 9.84 6.95 -11.30
C ILE A 179 8.39 7.28 -10.95
N TYR A 180 7.80 8.20 -11.71
CA TYR A 180 6.46 8.73 -11.47
C TYR A 180 5.66 8.68 -12.76
N GLY A 181 4.38 8.34 -12.65
CA GLY A 181 3.43 8.49 -13.76
C GLY A 181 2.96 9.93 -13.84
N ASP A 182 2.98 10.52 -15.04
CA ASP A 182 2.53 11.90 -15.27
C ASP A 182 1.01 12.12 -15.08
N ARG A 183 0.27 11.02 -14.86
CA ARG A 183 -1.18 10.99 -14.64
C ARG A 183 -1.58 10.41 -13.27
N ASP A 184 -0.60 10.00 -12.47
CA ASP A 184 -0.86 9.57 -11.10
C ASP A 184 -1.20 10.79 -10.24
N THR A 185 -2.36 10.76 -9.58
CA THR A 185 -2.78 11.82 -8.67
C THR A 185 -2.60 11.46 -7.21
N ALA A 186 -2.33 10.19 -6.90
CA ALA A 186 -2.14 9.74 -5.53
C ALA A 186 -0.77 10.16 -4.96
N CYS A 187 0.23 10.39 -5.82
CA CYS A 187 1.63 10.61 -5.42
C CYS A 187 2.35 11.70 -6.25
N ASN A 188 1.64 12.75 -6.67
CA ASN A 188 2.20 13.89 -7.44
C ASN A 188 2.70 15.03 -6.55
#